data_AF-A0A9X7XZT7-F1
#
_entry.id   AF-A0A9X7XZT7-F1
#
_cell.length_a   1.000
_cell.length_b   1.000
_cell.length_c   1.000
_cell.angle_alpha   90.00
_cell.angle_beta   90.00
_cell.angle_gamma   90.00
#
_symmetry.space_group_name_H-M   'P 1'
#
loop_
_entity.id
_entity.type
_entity.pdbx_description
1 polymer ?
#
loop_
_entity_poly.entity_id
_entity_poly.type
_entity_poly.pdbx_seq_one_letter_code
_entity_poly.pdbx_strand_id
1 'polypeptide(L)'
;MKINNASISAIFNRNFNKNDIAILINKGVIEQDLVPLILNLITTRTRLQNLLRLYTYENSTLYLINLEQVSLLQLSFGKEVREEDLISGFEKVKNLAEDVFRENIMTYELAFSGIIERRIKGLPVSIPSLNNPKIMGFRIISGLENSSHDIRYKDLFEIILEPVVNNLNHTFVSVTYRDKSLNQDKISSTFKDVENVIKYLCE
;
A
#
# COMPACT_ATOMS: atom_id res chain seq x y z
N MET A 1 15.73 -3.12 -8.30
CA MET A 1 14.57 -2.27 -8.62
C MET A 1 14.63 -1.00 -7.79
N LYS A 2 14.31 0.18 -8.38
CA LYS A 2 14.20 1.42 -7.61
C LYS A 2 12.74 1.63 -7.18
N ILE A 3 12.48 1.61 -5.88
CA ILE A 3 11.13 1.82 -5.32
C ILE A 3 10.87 3.33 -5.23
N ASN A 4 9.86 3.80 -5.97
CA ASN A 4 9.51 5.21 -6.06
C ASN A 4 8.46 5.63 -5.02
N ASN A 5 7.63 4.68 -4.59
CA ASN A 5 6.69 4.86 -3.49
C ASN A 5 6.35 3.48 -2.91
N ALA A 6 5.92 3.49 -1.66
CA ALA A 6 5.41 2.31 -1.00
C ALA A 6 4.43 2.71 0.10
N SER A 7 3.57 1.78 0.48
CA SER A 7 2.67 1.91 1.61
C SER A 7 2.50 0.59 2.32
N ILE A 8 2.30 0.69 3.62
CA ILE A 8 1.93 -0.43 4.48
C ILE A 8 0.65 -0.06 5.19
N SER A 9 -0.33 -0.95 5.15
CA SER A 9 -1.65 -0.69 5.71
C SER A 9 -2.12 -1.83 6.61
N ALA A 10 -2.66 -1.48 7.78
CA ALA A 10 -3.60 -2.35 8.48
C ALA A 10 -5.01 -2.02 7.96
N ILE A 11 -5.76 -3.02 7.49
CA ILE A 11 -7.11 -2.85 6.94
C ILE A 11 -8.13 -3.34 7.97
N PHE A 12 -9.13 -2.52 8.27
CA PHE A 12 -10.15 -2.80 9.27
C PHE A 12 -11.52 -3.04 8.64
N ASN A 13 -12.32 -3.92 9.25
CA ASN A 13 -13.67 -4.27 8.81
C ASN A 13 -14.76 -3.26 9.23
N ARG A 14 -14.37 -2.04 9.63
CA ARG A 14 -15.26 -0.97 10.04
C ARG A 14 -14.58 0.38 9.84
N ASN A 15 -15.36 1.45 9.80
CA ASN A 15 -14.83 2.80 9.80
C ASN A 15 -14.37 3.26 11.19
N PHE A 16 -13.38 4.15 11.21
CA PHE A 16 -12.95 4.84 12.39
C PHE A 16 -13.96 5.91 12.80
N ASN A 17 -14.23 5.98 14.10
CA ASN A 17 -15.15 6.90 14.72
C ASN A 17 -14.41 7.81 15.72
N LYS A 18 -15.14 8.76 16.33
CA LYS A 18 -14.58 9.71 17.30
C LYS A 18 -13.90 9.07 18.51
N ASN A 19 -14.35 7.90 18.96
CA ASN A 19 -13.75 7.20 20.09
C ASN A 19 -12.39 6.62 19.69
N ASP A 20 -12.26 6.09 18.47
CA ASP A 20 -10.98 5.62 17.94
C ASP A 20 -9.95 6.76 17.89
N ILE A 21 -10.37 7.93 17.43
CA ILE A 21 -9.51 9.12 17.40
C ILE A 21 -9.11 9.54 18.81
N ALA A 22 -10.03 9.53 19.78
CA ALA A 22 -9.71 9.82 21.18
C ALA A 22 -8.70 8.83 21.76
N ILE A 23 -8.80 7.54 21.42
CA ILE A 23 -7.82 6.53 21.84
C ILE A 23 -6.44 6.83 21.23
N LEU A 24 -6.39 7.19 19.94
CA LEU A 24 -5.13 7.55 19.26
C LEU A 24 -4.48 8.81 19.86
N ILE A 25 -5.28 9.82 20.27
CA ILE A 25 -4.80 11.00 21.00
C ILE A 25 -4.21 10.57 22.35
N ASN A 26 -4.93 9.76 23.13
CA ASN A 26 -4.49 9.31 24.44
C ASN A 26 -3.22 8.44 24.39
N LYS A 27 -3.02 7.72 23.27
CA LYS A 27 -1.81 6.92 23.00
C LYS A 27 -0.64 7.76 22.47
N GLY A 28 -0.81 9.08 22.30
CA GLY A 28 0.23 9.98 21.82
C GLY A 28 0.61 9.76 20.35
N VAL A 29 -0.27 9.16 19.55
CA VAL A 29 -0.03 8.85 18.13
C VAL A 29 -0.23 10.09 17.26
N ILE A 30 -1.09 11.00 17.70
CA ILE A 30 -1.41 12.25 17.01
C ILE A 30 -0.50 13.35 17.53
N GLU A 31 0.13 14.09 16.61
CA GLU A 31 0.93 15.28 16.94
C GLU A 31 0.09 16.26 17.77
N GLN A 32 0.62 16.73 18.91
CA GLN A 32 -0.16 17.56 19.86
C GLN A 32 -0.75 18.81 19.21
N ASP A 33 -0.04 19.41 18.26
CA ASP A 33 -0.47 20.59 17.50
C ASP A 33 -1.67 20.31 16.58
N LEU A 34 -1.88 19.05 16.18
CA LEU A 34 -3.02 18.62 15.36
C LEU A 34 -4.25 18.28 16.21
N VAL A 35 -4.09 18.04 17.52
CA VAL A 35 -5.20 17.65 18.40
C VAL A 35 -6.34 18.68 18.40
N PRO A 36 -6.11 20.00 18.54
CA PRO A 36 -7.19 20.98 18.51
C PRO A 36 -7.95 20.99 17.17
N LEU A 37 -7.23 20.83 16.05
CA LEU A 37 -7.81 20.79 14.72
C LEU A 37 -8.70 19.55 14.53
N ILE A 38 -8.21 18.39 14.98
CA ILE A 38 -8.92 17.11 14.92
C ILE A 38 -10.17 17.14 15.81
N LEU A 39 -10.06 17.68 17.02
CA LEU A 39 -11.22 17.84 17.90
C LEU A 39 -12.26 18.78 17.28
N ASN A 40 -11.85 19.86 16.62
CA ASN A 40 -12.75 20.77 15.92
C ASN A 40 -13.44 20.11 14.70
N LEU A 41 -12.73 19.25 13.96
CA LEU A 41 -13.30 18.45 12.88
C LEU A 41 -14.35 17.45 13.40
N ILE A 42 -14.11 16.83 14.56
CA ILE A 42 -15.04 15.89 15.19
C ILE A 42 -16.30 16.61 15.70
N THR A 43 -16.16 17.80 16.30
CA THR A 43 -17.29 18.54 16.91
C THR A 43 -18.22 19.17 15.89
N THR A 44 -17.74 19.50 14.69
CA THR A 44 -18.50 20.23 13.65
C THR A 44 -19.48 19.36 12.84
N ARG A 45 -19.72 18.09 13.22
CA ARG A 45 -20.54 17.09 12.45
C ARG A 45 -20.09 16.88 11.01
N THR A 46 -18.93 17.42 10.63
CA THR A 46 -18.26 17.10 9.39
C THR A 46 -17.95 15.61 9.46
N ARG A 47 -18.49 14.79 8.54
CA ARG A 47 -18.04 13.40 8.41
C ARG A 47 -16.52 13.44 8.38
N LEU A 48 -15.86 12.71 9.29
CA LEU A 48 -14.40 12.60 9.32
C LEU A 48 -13.98 12.27 7.88
N GLN A 49 -13.44 13.26 7.18
CA GLN A 49 -13.22 13.14 5.74
C GLN A 49 -12.24 11.99 5.51
N ASN A 50 -12.37 11.36 4.36
CA ASN A 50 -11.80 10.05 3.99
C ASN A 50 -10.30 9.87 4.28
N LEU A 51 -9.54 10.91 4.65
CA LEU A 51 -8.12 10.88 4.98
C LEU A 51 -7.80 11.83 6.14
N LEU A 52 -7.22 11.31 7.23
CA LEU A 52 -6.66 12.09 8.33
C LEU A 52 -5.17 11.76 8.47
N ARG A 53 -4.30 12.77 8.33
CA ARG A 53 -2.86 12.64 8.62
C ARG A 53 -2.66 12.64 10.14
N LEU A 54 -2.03 11.59 10.67
CA LEU A 54 -1.82 11.41 12.11
C LEU A 54 -0.43 11.86 12.54
N TYR A 55 0.60 11.47 11.79
CA TYR A 55 2.00 11.65 12.20
C TYR A 55 2.95 11.60 11.00
N THR A 56 4.08 12.30 11.09
CA THR A 56 5.17 12.23 10.10
C THR A 56 6.43 11.70 10.76
N TYR A 57 6.97 10.60 10.24
CA TYR A 57 8.24 10.03 10.71
C TYR A 57 9.22 9.99 9.53
N GLU A 58 10.28 10.80 9.61
CA GLU A 58 11.29 10.91 8.54
C GLU A 58 10.61 11.18 7.17
N ASN A 59 10.77 10.26 6.21
CA ASN A 59 10.18 10.32 4.86
C ASN A 59 8.85 9.57 4.74
N SER A 60 8.21 9.24 5.86
CA SER A 60 6.95 8.49 5.91
C SER A 60 5.86 9.27 6.64
N THR A 61 4.62 9.05 6.24
CA THR A 61 3.45 9.69 6.85
C THR A 61 2.39 8.66 7.17
N LEU A 62 1.92 8.67 8.41
CA LEU A 62 0.86 7.81 8.89
C LEU A 62 -0.49 8.48 8.67
N TYR A 63 -1.38 7.74 8.03
CA TYR A 63 -2.72 8.17 7.69
C TYR A 63 -3.76 7.24 8.27
N LEU A 64 -4.90 7.82 8.60
CA LEU A 64 -6.13 7.13 8.91
C LEU A 64 -7.11 7.42 7.78
N ILE A 65 -7.52 6.37 7.08
CA ILE A 65 -8.33 6.47 5.86
C ILE A 65 -9.64 5.75 6.10
N ASN A 66 -10.76 6.45 6.02
CA ASN A 66 -12.08 5.81 6.00
C ASN A 66 -12.52 5.67 4.54
N LEU A 67 -12.75 4.43 4.11
CA LEU A 67 -13.37 4.12 2.81
C LEU A 67 -14.85 3.75 3.05
N GLU A 68 -15.57 3.33 2.01
CA GLU A 68 -17.00 3.04 2.15
C GLU A 68 -17.30 1.89 3.13
N GLN A 69 -16.56 0.78 3.00
CA GLN A 69 -16.83 -0.47 3.74
C GLN A 69 -15.69 -0.87 4.70
N VAL A 70 -14.53 -0.24 4.57
CA VAL A 70 -13.31 -0.58 5.33
C VAL A 70 -12.58 0.71 5.70
N SER A 71 -11.67 0.62 6.66
CA SER A 71 -10.73 1.68 6.92
C SER A 71 -9.29 1.18 6.88
N LEU A 72 -8.34 2.11 6.74
CA LEU A 72 -6.91 1.83 6.65
C LEU A 72 -6.18 2.68 7.70
N LEU A 73 -5.27 2.04 8.43
CA LEU A 73 -4.16 2.72 9.08
C LEU A 73 -2.94 2.50 8.20
N GLN A 74 -2.58 3.52 7.43
CA GLN A 74 -1.61 3.42 6.34
C GLN A 74 -0.38 4.27 6.61
N LEU A 75 0.80 3.66 6.67
CA LEU A 75 2.07 4.35 6.60
C LEU A 75 2.50 4.44 5.13
N SER A 76 2.55 5.65 4.59
CA SER A 76 3.00 5.89 3.21
C SER A 76 4.41 6.43 3.20
N PHE A 77 5.27 5.88 2.36
CA PHE A 77 6.66 6.26 2.19
C PHE A 77 6.82 7.13 0.95
N GLY A 78 7.67 8.15 1.05
CA GLY A 78 8.05 9.03 -0.05
C GLY A 78 8.93 8.36 -1.11
N LYS A 79 9.65 9.17 -1.89
CA LYS A 79 10.54 8.67 -2.95
C LYS A 79 11.77 7.95 -2.37
N GLU A 80 12.25 6.94 -3.08
CA GLU A 80 13.48 6.17 -2.77
C GLU A 80 13.41 5.36 -1.48
N VAL A 81 12.46 4.44 -1.43
CA VAL A 81 12.22 3.58 -0.25
C VAL A 81 13.14 2.36 -0.26
N ARG A 82 13.79 2.05 0.86
CA ARG A 82 14.55 0.81 1.04
C ARG A 82 13.69 -0.26 1.69
N GLU A 83 14.00 -1.53 1.43
CA GLU A 83 13.29 -2.67 2.02
C GLU A 83 13.34 -2.66 3.56
N GLU A 84 14.48 -2.31 4.15
CA GLU A 84 14.67 -2.19 5.60
C GLU A 84 13.71 -1.16 6.23
N ASP A 85 13.47 -0.04 5.54
CA ASP A 85 12.57 1.02 6.00
C ASP A 85 11.12 0.52 6.00
N LEU A 86 10.75 -0.30 5.01
CA LEU A 86 9.44 -0.95 4.94
C LEU A 86 9.25 -1.97 6.05
N ILE A 87 10.23 -2.83 6.29
CA ILE A 87 10.18 -3.82 7.39
C ILE A 87 10.03 -3.12 8.74
N SER A 88 10.81 -2.07 8.99
CA SER A 88 10.70 -1.28 10.23
C SER A 88 9.34 -0.59 10.36
N GLY A 89 8.86 0.04 9.28
CA GLY A 89 7.56 0.70 9.28
C GLY A 89 6.39 -0.28 9.43
N PHE A 90 6.53 -1.50 8.91
CA PHE A 90 5.54 -2.57 9.09
C PHE A 90 5.32 -2.89 10.55
N GLU A 91 6.40 -3.13 11.29
CA GLU A 91 6.30 -3.41 12.73
C GLU A 91 5.66 -2.26 13.49
N LYS A 92 5.97 -1.01 13.14
CA LYS A 92 5.32 0.16 13.76
C LYS A 92 3.81 0.17 13.52
N VAL A 93 3.37 -0.01 12.26
CA VAL A 93 1.94 -0.02 11.92
C VAL A 93 1.24 -1.21 12.56
N LYS A 94 1.83 -2.40 12.49
CA LYS A 94 1.26 -3.63 13.05
C LYS A 94 1.10 -3.53 14.55
N ASN A 95 2.15 -3.14 15.27
CA ASN A 95 2.09 -3.00 16.73
C ASN A 95 1.04 -1.96 17.15
N LEU A 96 0.98 -0.82 16.46
CA LEU A 96 -0.04 0.19 16.72
C LEU A 96 -1.47 -0.33 16.43
N ALA A 97 -1.68 -0.98 15.28
CA ALA A 97 -2.97 -1.53 14.91
C ALA A 97 -3.43 -2.61 15.89
N GLU A 98 -2.54 -3.51 16.30
CA GLU A 98 -2.86 -4.58 17.24
C GLU A 98 -3.08 -4.08 18.68
N ASP A 99 -2.32 -3.09 19.14
CA ASP A 99 -2.50 -2.50 20.48
C ASP A 99 -3.86 -1.81 20.61
N VAL A 100 -4.34 -1.19 19.52
CA VAL A 100 -5.53 -0.32 19.57
C VAL A 100 -6.78 -0.98 19.01
N PHE A 101 -6.67 -1.83 18.00
CA PHE A 101 -7.81 -2.24 17.17
C PHE A 101 -7.78 -3.72 16.74
N ARG A 102 -7.08 -4.61 17.47
CA ARG A 102 -6.86 -6.03 17.11
C ARG A 102 -8.08 -6.75 16.56
N GLU A 103 -9.23 -6.63 17.23
CA GLU A 103 -10.47 -7.35 16.87
C GLU A 103 -11.06 -6.92 15.52
N ASN A 104 -10.70 -5.74 15.04
CA ASN A 104 -11.20 -5.18 13.79
C ASN A 104 -10.27 -5.38 12.61
N ILE A 105 -9.04 -5.90 12.84
CA ILE A 105 -8.06 -6.12 11.78
C ILE A 105 -8.54 -7.25 10.88
N MET A 106 -8.82 -6.88 9.64
CA MET A 106 -9.22 -7.78 8.58
C MET A 106 -8.02 -8.43 7.91
N THR A 107 -7.05 -7.62 7.48
CA THR A 107 -5.79 -8.04 6.86
C THR A 107 -4.73 -6.94 6.98
N TYR A 108 -3.51 -7.24 6.56
CA TYR A 108 -2.47 -6.24 6.31
C TYR A 108 -2.15 -6.18 4.82
N GLU A 109 -1.63 -5.03 4.37
CA GLU A 109 -1.23 -4.79 2.99
C GLU A 109 0.19 -4.23 2.93
N LEU A 110 0.99 -4.76 2.01
CA LEU A 110 2.19 -4.16 1.47
C LEU A 110 1.90 -3.76 0.02
N ALA A 111 2.04 -2.49 -0.31
CA ALA A 111 1.99 -2.02 -1.69
C ALA A 111 3.24 -1.21 -2.02
N PHE A 112 3.80 -1.40 -3.20
CA PHE A 112 4.92 -0.58 -3.67
C PHE A 112 4.94 -0.48 -5.18
N SER A 113 5.52 0.61 -5.67
CA SER A 113 5.79 0.75 -7.09
C SER A 113 7.18 1.29 -7.37
N GLY A 114 7.70 0.94 -8.53
CA GLY A 114 9.05 1.25 -8.92
C GLY A 114 9.27 1.19 -10.41
N ILE A 115 10.48 1.57 -10.81
CA ILE A 115 10.95 1.44 -12.18
C ILE A 115 12.18 0.53 -12.19
N ILE A 116 12.25 -0.34 -13.19
CA ILE A 116 13.43 -1.14 -13.52
C ILE A 116 13.94 -0.78 -14.90
N GLU A 117 15.25 -0.80 -15.08
CA GLU A 117 15.95 -0.56 -16.36
C GLU A 117 16.01 -1.84 -17.20
N ARG A 118 14.84 -2.43 -17.44
CA ARG A 118 14.64 -3.62 -18.28
C ARG A 118 13.38 -3.45 -19.10
N ARG A 119 13.34 -4.11 -20.27
CA ARG A 119 12.14 -4.18 -21.10
C ARG A 119 11.38 -5.47 -20.84
N ILE A 120 10.07 -5.47 -21.06
CA ILE A 120 9.28 -6.70 -21.02
C ILE A 120 9.59 -7.57 -22.24
N LYS A 121 9.87 -8.87 -22.02
CA LYS A 121 10.07 -9.89 -23.07
C LYS A 121 8.83 -10.00 -23.95
N GLY A 122 9.01 -9.90 -25.26
CA GLY A 122 7.93 -10.11 -26.24
C GLY A 122 7.09 -8.87 -26.58
N LEU A 123 7.41 -7.67 -26.07
CA LEU A 123 6.88 -6.45 -26.65
C LEU A 123 7.50 -6.21 -28.04
N PRO A 124 6.70 -5.97 -29.11
CA PRO A 124 7.25 -5.69 -30.42
C PRO A 124 8.11 -4.42 -30.38
N VAL A 125 9.37 -4.53 -30.80
CA VAL A 125 10.39 -3.47 -30.78
C VAL A 125 10.01 -2.26 -31.65
N SER A 126 9.00 -2.41 -32.51
CA SER A 126 8.42 -1.34 -33.33
C SER A 126 6.93 -1.22 -33.06
N ILE A 127 6.52 -0.19 -32.33
CA ILE A 127 5.15 0.32 -32.37
C ILE A 127 5.23 1.69 -33.03
N PRO A 128 5.16 1.77 -34.37
CA PRO A 128 5.03 3.05 -35.04
C PRO A 128 3.66 3.61 -34.68
N SER A 129 3.67 4.78 -34.03
CA SER A 129 2.53 5.71 -33.95
C SER A 129 1.17 5.06 -33.64
N LEU A 130 0.96 4.64 -32.40
CA LEU A 130 -0.39 4.56 -31.85
C LEU A 130 -0.55 5.73 -30.88
N ASN A 131 -1.43 6.67 -31.21
CA ASN A 131 -1.86 7.78 -30.33
C ASN A 131 -2.64 7.31 -29.08
N ASN A 132 -2.65 6.00 -28.80
CA ASN A 132 -3.00 5.35 -27.54
C ASN A 132 -2.90 3.83 -27.75
N PRO A 133 -1.73 3.19 -27.58
CA PRO A 133 -1.71 1.76 -27.37
C PRO A 133 -2.28 1.55 -25.95
N LYS A 134 -3.32 0.71 -25.80
CA LYS A 134 -3.51 0.02 -24.52
C LYS A 134 -2.25 -0.78 -24.31
N ILE A 135 -1.32 -0.21 -23.56
CA ILE A 135 0.00 -0.78 -23.33
C ILE A 135 -0.18 -2.19 -22.76
N MET A 136 0.33 -3.19 -23.49
CA MET A 136 0.29 -4.58 -23.05
C MET A 136 1.26 -4.74 -21.88
N GLY A 137 0.72 -4.81 -20.67
CA GLY A 137 1.44 -5.20 -19.46
C GLY A 137 1.17 -6.65 -19.08
N PHE A 138 1.96 -7.18 -18.15
CA PHE A 138 1.63 -8.42 -17.46
C PHE A 138 0.95 -8.11 -16.14
N ARG A 139 -0.16 -8.81 -15.85
CA ARG A 139 -0.84 -8.77 -14.55
C ARG A 139 -0.90 -10.19 -14.01
N ILE A 140 -0.18 -10.44 -12.92
CA ILE A 140 -0.18 -11.72 -12.21
C ILE A 140 -1.01 -11.52 -10.95
N ILE A 141 -2.03 -12.35 -10.76
CA ILE A 141 -2.87 -12.33 -9.57
C ILE A 141 -2.99 -13.74 -9.02
N SER A 142 -2.71 -13.92 -7.73
CA SER A 142 -3.02 -15.14 -6.98
C SER A 142 -3.88 -14.82 -5.75
N GLY A 143 -4.62 -15.82 -5.25
CA GLY A 143 -5.58 -15.67 -4.13
C GLY A 143 -7.05 -15.55 -4.55
N LEU A 144 -7.37 -15.59 -5.85
CA LEU A 144 -8.72 -15.41 -6.37
C LEU A 144 -9.56 -16.71 -6.50
N GLU A 145 -9.03 -17.87 -6.10
CA GLU A 145 -9.58 -19.15 -6.59
C GLU A 145 -10.95 -19.55 -5.99
N ASN A 146 -11.47 -18.93 -4.92
CA ASN A 146 -12.67 -19.49 -4.25
C ASN A 146 -13.67 -18.52 -3.56
N SER A 147 -13.62 -17.20 -3.75
CA SER A 147 -14.53 -16.28 -3.03
C SER A 147 -15.46 -15.51 -3.95
N SER A 148 -16.77 -15.76 -3.85
CA SER A 148 -17.80 -14.96 -4.56
C SER A 148 -18.22 -13.70 -3.79
N HIS A 149 -17.68 -13.50 -2.58
CA HIS A 149 -18.05 -12.41 -1.68
C HIS A 149 -16.79 -11.74 -1.09
N ASP A 150 -16.67 -10.42 -1.31
CA ASP A 150 -15.71 -9.48 -0.69
C ASP A 150 -14.19 -9.75 -0.81
N ILE A 151 -13.76 -10.26 -1.97
CA ILE A 151 -12.34 -10.48 -2.34
C ILE A 151 -11.49 -9.20 -2.34
N ARG A 152 -12.11 -8.02 -2.40
CA ARG A 152 -11.40 -6.75 -2.60
C ARG A 152 -10.42 -6.40 -1.48
N TYR A 153 -10.53 -7.02 -0.31
CA TYR A 153 -9.76 -6.62 0.86
C TYR A 153 -9.16 -7.78 1.68
N LYS A 154 -9.15 -9.00 1.14
CA LYS A 154 -8.54 -10.18 1.78
C LYS A 154 -7.76 -10.97 0.75
N ASP A 155 -6.61 -11.53 1.18
CA ASP A 155 -5.80 -12.51 0.46
C ASP A 155 -5.60 -12.21 -1.03
N LEU A 156 -4.70 -11.26 -1.32
CA LEU A 156 -4.37 -10.84 -2.67
C LEU A 156 -2.86 -10.79 -2.83
N PHE A 157 -2.35 -11.42 -3.88
CA PHE A 157 -1.02 -11.11 -4.38
C PHE A 157 -1.12 -10.68 -5.83
N GLU A 158 -0.78 -9.43 -6.10
CA GLU A 158 -0.87 -8.83 -7.42
C GLU A 158 0.46 -8.18 -7.80
N ILE A 159 0.93 -8.51 -9.00
CA ILE A 159 2.05 -7.83 -9.66
C ILE A 159 1.56 -7.34 -11.01
N ILE A 160 1.77 -6.05 -11.27
CA ILE A 160 1.52 -5.40 -12.56
C ILE A 160 2.86 -4.92 -13.12
N LEU A 161 3.17 -5.30 -14.36
CA LEU A 161 4.35 -4.89 -15.11
C LEU A 161 3.91 -4.18 -16.39
N GLU A 162 4.33 -2.94 -16.59
CA GLU A 162 3.95 -2.13 -17.76
C GLU A 162 5.18 -1.41 -18.32
N PRO A 163 5.40 -1.36 -19.65
CA PRO A 163 6.47 -0.53 -20.21
C PRO A 163 6.19 0.96 -19.96
N VAL A 164 7.24 1.73 -19.69
CA VAL A 164 7.11 3.17 -19.49
C VAL A 164 6.84 3.87 -20.82
N VAL A 165 5.83 4.74 -20.84
CA VAL A 165 5.49 5.55 -22.02
C VAL A 165 6.72 6.36 -22.45
N ASN A 166 7.13 6.22 -23.71
CA ASN A 166 8.30 6.85 -24.31
C ASN A 166 9.67 6.32 -23.84
N ASN A 167 9.73 5.23 -23.07
CA ASN A 167 11.00 4.57 -22.77
C ASN A 167 10.82 3.04 -22.64
N LEU A 168 10.96 2.34 -23.77
CA LEU A 168 10.76 0.89 -23.86
C LEU A 168 11.78 0.06 -23.06
N ASN A 169 12.89 0.67 -22.64
CA ASN A 169 13.90 0.01 -21.80
C ASN A 169 13.60 0.15 -20.30
N HIS A 170 12.53 0.86 -19.94
CA HIS A 170 12.05 0.93 -18.57
C HIS A 170 10.72 0.22 -18.43
N THR A 171 10.59 -0.57 -17.37
CA THR A 171 9.34 -1.22 -16.97
C THR A 171 8.91 -0.67 -15.62
N PHE A 172 7.69 -0.17 -15.56
CA PHE A 172 6.99 0.14 -14.32
C PHE A 172 6.53 -1.16 -13.67
N VAL A 173 6.77 -1.27 -12.37
CA VAL A 173 6.37 -2.39 -11.54
C VAL A 173 5.47 -1.85 -10.44
N SER A 174 4.28 -2.42 -10.29
CA SER A 174 3.37 -2.16 -9.17
C SER A 174 3.02 -3.48 -8.51
N VAL A 175 3.12 -3.52 -7.19
CA VAL A 175 2.87 -4.70 -6.38
C VAL A 175 1.88 -4.36 -5.28
N THR A 176 0.91 -5.26 -5.06
CA THR A 176 0.02 -5.22 -3.90
C THR A 176 -0.05 -6.62 -3.33
N TYR A 177 0.32 -6.76 -2.06
CA TYR A 177 0.27 -8.02 -1.33
C TYR A 177 -0.53 -7.85 -0.04
N ARG A 178 -1.56 -8.68 0.15
CA ARG A 178 -2.44 -8.68 1.30
C ARG A 178 -2.48 -10.06 1.93
N ASP A 179 -2.16 -10.13 3.21
CA ASP A 179 -2.19 -11.35 3.99
C ASP A 179 -2.37 -10.98 5.48
N LYS A 180 -3.28 -11.64 6.17
CA LYS A 180 -3.50 -11.39 7.61
C LYS A 180 -2.30 -11.78 8.48
N SER A 181 -1.48 -12.71 8.01
CA SER A 181 -0.25 -13.18 8.63
C SER A 181 1.00 -12.49 8.08
N LEU A 182 0.86 -11.36 7.37
CA LEU A 182 1.98 -10.55 6.92
C LEU A 182 2.92 -10.23 8.10
N ASN A 183 4.21 -10.41 7.85
CA ASN A 183 5.31 -10.21 8.78
C ASN A 183 6.58 -9.87 7.98
N GLN A 184 7.68 -9.60 8.68
CA GLN A 184 8.97 -9.24 8.08
C GLN A 184 9.45 -10.27 7.05
N ASP A 185 9.39 -11.57 7.39
CA ASP A 185 9.83 -12.65 6.49
C ASP A 185 9.02 -12.67 5.19
N LYS A 186 7.71 -12.47 5.29
CA LYS A 186 6.80 -12.41 4.13
C LYS A 186 6.98 -11.16 3.28
N ILE A 187 7.37 -10.04 3.88
CA ILE A 187 7.75 -8.84 3.14
C ILE A 187 8.99 -9.13 2.30
N SER A 188 10.04 -9.68 2.91
CA SER A 188 11.26 -10.03 2.18
C SER A 188 11.06 -11.13 1.14
N SER A 189 10.19 -12.12 1.40
CA SER A 189 9.84 -13.13 0.39
C SER A 189 9.12 -12.50 -0.81
N THR A 190 8.22 -11.55 -0.56
CA THR A 190 7.53 -10.80 -1.62
C THR A 190 8.49 -10.09 -2.55
N PHE A 191 9.55 -9.44 -2.01
CA PHE A 191 10.58 -8.82 -2.84
C PHE A 191 11.33 -9.83 -3.71
N LYS A 192 11.66 -10.99 -3.15
CA LYS A 192 12.33 -12.08 -3.90
C LYS A 192 11.44 -12.62 -5.01
N ASP A 193 10.15 -12.82 -4.74
CA ASP A 193 9.18 -13.33 -5.71
C ASP A 193 8.99 -12.35 -6.87
N VAL A 194 8.87 -11.05 -6.56
CA VAL A 194 8.79 -9.98 -7.56
C VAL A 194 10.06 -9.94 -8.42
N GLU A 195 11.25 -10.05 -7.81
CA GLU A 195 12.51 -10.06 -8.55
C GLU A 195 12.64 -11.31 -9.45
N ASN A 196 12.13 -12.46 -9.03
CA ASN A 196 12.08 -13.67 -9.85
C ASN A 196 11.14 -13.49 -11.05
N VAL A 197 9.95 -12.91 -10.84
CA VAL A 197 9.03 -12.56 -11.93
C VAL A 197 9.67 -11.59 -12.90
N ILE A 198 10.36 -10.55 -12.40
CA ILE A 198 11.09 -9.59 -13.24
C ILE A 198 12.17 -10.28 -14.06
N LYS A 199 13.00 -11.16 -13.47
CA LYS A 199 14.02 -11.93 -14.22
C LYS A 199 13.41 -12.82 -15.30
N TYR A 200 12.25 -13.40 -15.01
CA TYR A 200 11.55 -14.27 -15.94
C TYR A 200 10.94 -13.48 -17.11
N LEU A 201 10.27 -12.36 -16.84
CA LEU A 201 9.49 -11.61 -17.83
C LEU A 201 10.20 -10.41 -18.45
N CYS A 202 11.35 -9.99 -17.93
CA CYS A 202 12.09 -8.82 -18.45
C CYS A 202 13.50 -9.20 -18.92
N GLU A 203 13.99 -8.48 -19.93
CA GLU A 203 15.35 -8.54 -20.51
C GLU A 203 16.22 -7.40 -20.02
#